data_AF-A0A832HZP7-F1
#
_entry.id   AF-A0A832HZP7-F1
#
_cell.length_a   1.000
_cell.length_b   1.000
_cell.length_c   1.000
_cell.angle_alpha   90.00
_cell.angle_beta   90.00
_cell.angle_gamma   90.00
#
_symmetry.space_group_name_H-M   'P 1'
#
loop_
_entity.id
_entity.type
_entity.pdbx_description
1 polymer ?
#
loop_
_entity_poly.entity_id
_entity_poly.type
_entity_poly.pdbx_seq_one_letter_code
_entity_poly.pdbx_strand_id
1 'polypeptide(L)'
;MRILTSKFLLEVSLFLSVFAFYILDYDLKLPIYSLVVLDFWSGAVLLVKWEFTSFDVAAVVRELREAVLGSRVNNVYQLGEKTLLLKLHKPDRPVFRLVLEAGKRLHLTSYVVEKPVVPPAFCMALRKYLRNSWLVGVEQYEFERVVVFSFKAKAGGLRLVLEVFGEGNVILMDEKGVILHALSYKRMRDRDVLRGEVFRFAPSGGKNPLGVGKTEFKDALGKFGDVEVVRAITRLLGIGGLYAEEVLFRAGIDKTKLCNVLGDSEAGLIFDVLREMLSQVLSGKLEPSVVLDEKGKLVDVVPVKLRRYEGFRFESYGSFNEALDEFYVRVAAVEKAVAGVDVDVLRREAERLRRIIVGQEEMLVEAEGKAERDRRVGDVIYARSGELQSLIDEFLGAKRGGKGWNEVVAQALVGKRSGVSPWLFFESFDARNMVLWVCVDGLRFDLDLRSNVFGNAARFYERSKRARQKLEGAKAALEETRRKLVDVEAKIREAEMLEAVKPAEA
;
A
#
# COMPACT_ATOMS: atom_id res chain seq x y z
N MET A 1 12.39 -31.87 -14.95
CA MET A 1 10.98 -31.55 -14.62
C MET A 1 10.56 -30.28 -15.36
N ARG A 2 10.42 -30.37 -16.68
CA ARG A 2 9.90 -29.30 -17.57
C ARG A 2 8.96 -30.04 -18.50
N ILE A 3 7.66 -29.75 -18.45
CA ILE A 3 6.57 -30.08 -19.42
C ILE A 3 5.18 -29.99 -18.74
N LEU A 4 5.06 -29.96 -17.41
CA LEU A 4 3.74 -29.95 -16.72
C LEU A 4 3.08 -28.57 -16.53
N THR A 5 3.65 -27.46 -17.01
CA THR A 5 3.11 -26.10 -16.77
C THR A 5 2.17 -25.58 -17.86
N SER A 6 2.13 -26.18 -19.05
CA SER A 6 1.30 -25.68 -20.16
C SER A 6 -0.16 -26.17 -20.12
N LYS A 7 -0.44 -27.35 -19.54
CA LYS A 7 -1.79 -27.92 -19.50
C LYS A 7 -2.67 -27.27 -18.44
N PHE A 8 -2.08 -26.90 -17.31
CA PHE A 8 -2.76 -26.22 -16.20
C PHE A 8 -3.20 -24.80 -16.56
N LEU A 9 -2.38 -24.07 -17.34
CA LEU A 9 -2.72 -22.73 -17.83
C LEU A 9 -3.84 -22.74 -18.89
N LEU A 10 -3.94 -23.80 -19.70
CA LEU A 10 -5.04 -23.96 -20.67
C LEU A 10 -6.36 -24.37 -20.01
N GLU A 11 -6.31 -25.23 -18.98
CA GLU A 11 -7.52 -25.64 -18.25
C GLU A 11 -8.12 -24.49 -17.42
N VAL A 12 -7.28 -23.62 -16.83
CA VAL A 12 -7.74 -22.41 -16.13
C VAL A 12 -8.31 -21.37 -17.11
N SER A 13 -7.74 -21.24 -18.31
CA SER A 13 -8.27 -20.35 -19.35
C SER A 13 -9.61 -20.84 -19.91
N LEU A 14 -9.79 -22.16 -20.08
CA LEU A 14 -11.08 -22.71 -20.51
C LEU A 14 -12.16 -22.55 -19.43
N PHE A 15 -11.81 -22.76 -18.15
CA PHE A 15 -12.75 -22.60 -17.04
C PHE A 15 -13.24 -21.15 -16.89
N LEU A 16 -12.36 -20.17 -17.11
CA LEU A 16 -12.71 -18.75 -17.11
C LEU A 16 -13.57 -18.33 -18.31
N SER A 17 -13.36 -18.94 -19.48
CA SER A 17 -14.18 -18.67 -20.67
C SER A 17 -15.59 -19.26 -20.61
N VAL A 18 -15.77 -20.41 -19.95
CA VAL A 18 -17.09 -21.02 -19.73
C VAL A 18 -17.89 -20.28 -18.64
N PHE A 19 -17.20 -19.73 -17.62
CA PHE A 19 -17.85 -18.92 -16.59
C PHE A 19 -18.32 -17.55 -17.11
N ALA A 20 -17.61 -16.98 -18.10
CA ALA A 20 -18.02 -15.74 -18.76
C ALA A 20 -19.25 -15.90 -19.66
N PHE A 21 -19.51 -17.10 -20.20
CA PHE A 21 -20.66 -17.35 -21.08
C PHE A 21 -21.97 -17.58 -20.31
N TYR A 22 -21.90 -18.08 -19.07
CA TYR A 22 -23.09 -18.34 -18.24
C TYR A 22 -23.66 -17.09 -17.53
N ILE A 23 -23.00 -15.94 -17.63
CA ILE A 23 -23.41 -14.68 -16.98
C ILE A 23 -24.20 -13.76 -17.94
N LEU A 24 -24.34 -14.12 -19.22
CA LEU A 24 -24.99 -13.29 -20.23
C LEU A 24 -26.52 -13.44 -20.34
N ASP A 25 -27.17 -14.29 -19.55
CA ASP A 25 -28.62 -14.59 -19.69
C ASP A 25 -29.48 -14.21 -18.47
N TYR A 26 -28.93 -13.52 -17.47
CA TYR A 26 -29.71 -13.01 -16.34
C TYR A 26 -29.39 -11.55 -16.04
N ASP A 27 -30.41 -10.71 -16.17
CA ASP A 27 -30.44 -9.26 -15.95
C ASP A 27 -30.24 -8.90 -14.45
N LEU A 28 -29.00 -9.11 -13.96
CA LEU A 28 -28.57 -8.73 -12.62
C LEU A 28 -27.47 -7.67 -12.71
N LYS A 29 -27.85 -6.43 -12.41
CA LYS A 29 -26.93 -5.33 -12.12
C LYS A 29 -26.04 -5.70 -10.93
N LEU A 30 -24.81 -6.13 -11.19
CA LEU A 30 -23.75 -6.18 -10.18
C LEU A 30 -22.70 -5.10 -10.46
N PRO A 31 -22.21 -4.39 -9.43
CA PRO A 31 -21.20 -3.35 -9.59
C PRO A 31 -19.82 -3.96 -9.94
N ILE A 32 -19.01 -3.20 -10.67
CA ILE A 32 -17.74 -3.54 -11.34
C ILE A 32 -16.57 -3.85 -10.35
N TYR A 33 -16.86 -4.32 -9.14
CA TYR A 33 -15.84 -4.56 -8.10
C TYR A 33 -15.16 -5.94 -8.12
N SER A 34 -15.47 -6.85 -9.06
CA SER A 34 -15.00 -8.24 -8.95
C SER A 34 -13.77 -8.65 -9.77
N LEU A 35 -13.23 -7.82 -10.69
CA LEU A 35 -12.05 -8.20 -11.48
C LEU A 35 -10.70 -7.64 -10.98
N VAL A 36 -10.71 -6.66 -10.07
CA VAL A 36 -9.48 -6.06 -9.50
C VAL A 36 -9.00 -6.81 -8.24
N VAL A 37 -9.78 -7.77 -7.74
CA VAL A 37 -9.53 -8.47 -6.48
C VAL A 37 -8.63 -9.71 -6.64
N LEU A 38 -8.41 -10.20 -7.87
CA LEU A 38 -7.69 -11.46 -8.10
C LEU A 38 -6.17 -11.32 -8.27
N ASP A 39 -5.65 -10.13 -8.56
CA ASP A 39 -4.20 -9.83 -8.48
C ASP A 39 -3.77 -9.43 -7.05
N PHE A 40 -4.71 -9.41 -6.11
CA PHE A 40 -4.54 -8.83 -4.77
C PHE A 40 -3.97 -9.79 -3.72
N TRP A 41 -3.65 -11.05 -4.09
CA TRP A 41 -3.21 -12.10 -3.16
C TRP A 41 -1.99 -12.92 -3.63
N SER A 42 -1.19 -12.42 -4.58
CA SER A 42 0.07 -13.07 -5.00
C SER A 42 1.33 -12.24 -4.73
N GLY A 43 1.21 -10.94 -4.47
CA GLY A 43 2.32 -10.07 -4.09
C GLY A 43 2.37 -9.88 -2.58
N ALA A 44 3.22 -10.63 -1.88
CA ALA A 44 3.60 -10.30 -0.53
C ALA A 44 4.21 -8.89 -0.54
N VAL A 45 3.44 -7.88 -0.11
CA VAL A 45 3.97 -6.55 0.20
C VAL A 45 4.96 -6.76 1.35
N LEU A 46 6.23 -6.90 1.00
CA LEU A 46 7.31 -6.99 1.97
C LEU A 46 7.45 -5.61 2.61
N LEU A 47 6.81 -5.49 3.78
CA LEU A 47 6.94 -4.34 4.65
C LEU A 47 8.42 -4.20 5.03
N VAL A 48 8.95 -2.99 4.88
CA VAL A 48 10.25 -2.57 5.43
C VAL A 48 10.35 -3.07 6.87
N LYS A 49 11.49 -3.56 7.37
CA LYS A 49 11.60 -3.97 8.79
C LYS A 49 11.20 -2.85 9.76
N TRP A 50 10.15 -3.08 10.57
CA TRP A 50 9.66 -2.11 11.56
C TRP A 50 10.12 -2.38 12.99
N GLU A 51 10.22 -3.66 13.37
CA GLU A 51 10.58 -4.07 14.72
C GLU A 51 11.78 -5.01 14.72
N PHE A 52 12.58 -4.91 15.78
CA PHE A 52 13.61 -5.91 16.05
C PHE A 52 12.98 -7.25 16.41
N THR A 53 13.61 -8.32 15.97
CA THR A 53 13.40 -9.67 16.49
C THR A 53 14.34 -9.94 17.67
N SER A 54 14.09 -11.02 18.42
CA SER A 54 15.02 -11.46 19.46
C SER A 54 16.43 -11.79 18.93
N PHE A 55 16.54 -12.23 17.68
CA PHE A 55 17.82 -12.48 17.03
C PHE A 55 18.55 -11.17 16.69
N ASP A 56 17.82 -10.14 16.24
CA ASP A 56 18.39 -8.81 16.01
C ASP A 56 18.92 -8.22 17.33
N VAL A 57 18.15 -8.36 18.42
CA VAL A 57 18.57 -7.95 19.77
C VAL A 57 19.82 -8.70 20.21
N ALA A 58 19.86 -10.02 20.05
CA ALA A 58 21.03 -10.82 20.42
C ALA A 58 22.29 -10.39 19.67
N ALA A 59 22.18 -10.15 18.36
CA ALA A 59 23.29 -9.70 17.53
C ALA A 59 23.79 -8.31 17.95
N VAL A 60 22.88 -7.33 18.08
CA VAL A 60 23.27 -5.95 18.42
C VAL A 60 23.80 -5.85 19.84
N VAL A 61 23.22 -6.57 20.80
CA VAL A 61 23.69 -6.56 22.20
C VAL A 61 25.11 -7.10 22.28
N ARG A 62 25.44 -8.16 21.53
CA ARG A 62 26.81 -8.69 21.49
C ARG A 62 27.80 -7.63 20.98
N GLU A 63 27.52 -7.00 19.85
CA GLU A 63 28.39 -5.94 19.31
C GLU A 63 28.49 -4.72 20.24
N LEU A 64 27.39 -4.32 20.87
CA LEU A 64 27.37 -3.23 21.85
C LEU A 64 28.21 -3.55 23.08
N ARG A 65 28.18 -4.80 23.57
CA ARG A 65 29.01 -5.22 24.70
C ARG A 65 30.49 -5.00 24.40
N GLU A 66 30.94 -5.41 23.22
CA GLU A 66 32.33 -5.25 22.79
C GLU A 66 32.71 -3.77 22.61
N ALA A 67 31.82 -2.98 22.00
CA ALA A 67 32.09 -1.59 21.67
C ALA A 67 32.02 -0.64 22.89
N VAL A 68 30.91 -0.67 23.64
CA VAL A 68 30.57 0.41 24.57
C VAL A 68 30.68 0.07 26.06
N LEU A 69 30.90 -1.18 26.46
CA LEU A 69 31.13 -1.49 27.88
C LEU A 69 32.34 -0.72 28.42
N GLY A 70 32.22 -0.25 29.65
CA GLY A 70 33.20 0.61 30.31
C GLY A 70 33.15 2.07 29.86
N SER A 71 32.18 2.47 29.02
CA SER A 71 32.01 3.87 28.65
C SER A 71 31.34 4.68 29.75
N ARG A 72 31.70 5.95 29.87
CA ARG A 72 31.03 6.94 30.70
C ARG A 72 29.90 7.62 29.92
N VAL A 73 28.76 7.81 30.55
CA VAL A 73 27.64 8.58 29.97
C VAL A 73 27.96 10.08 30.06
N ASN A 74 28.25 10.71 28.92
CA ASN A 74 28.52 12.15 28.85
C ASN A 74 27.23 12.98 28.88
N ASN A 75 26.23 12.54 28.12
CA ASN A 75 24.93 13.20 28.07
C ASN A 75 23.86 12.25 27.53
N VAL A 76 22.59 12.59 27.80
CA VAL A 76 21.42 11.92 27.22
C VAL A 76 20.62 12.97 26.45
N TYR A 77 20.11 12.61 25.28
CA TYR A 77 19.16 13.41 24.50
C TYR A 77 17.92 12.57 24.23
N GLN A 78 16.80 13.22 24.00
CA GLN A 78 15.59 12.60 23.49
C GLN A 78 15.33 13.29 22.15
N LEU A 79 15.34 12.54 21.05
CA LEU A 79 15.31 13.06 19.68
C LEU A 79 13.88 13.17 19.13
N GLY A 80 12.96 12.40 19.71
CA GLY A 80 11.53 12.40 19.42
C GLY A 80 10.78 11.80 20.60
N GLU A 81 9.51 11.44 20.41
CA GLU A 81 8.68 10.92 21.50
C GLU A 81 9.25 9.63 22.11
N LYS A 82 9.70 8.70 21.27
CA LYS A 82 10.18 7.37 21.67
C LYS A 82 11.68 7.14 21.54
N THR A 83 12.42 8.12 21.04
CA THR A 83 13.83 7.97 20.66
C THR A 83 14.76 8.71 21.60
N LEU A 84 15.69 7.99 22.22
CA LEU A 84 16.78 8.51 23.04
C LEU A 84 18.13 8.37 22.35
N LEU A 85 19.05 9.26 22.70
CA LEU A 85 20.44 9.20 22.29
C LEU A 85 21.35 9.31 23.51
N LEU A 86 22.06 8.24 23.84
CA LEU A 86 23.08 8.22 24.88
C LEU A 86 24.44 8.56 24.24
N LYS A 87 25.02 9.69 24.65
CA LYS A 87 26.38 10.07 24.29
C LYS A 87 27.34 9.39 25.25
N LEU A 88 28.04 8.37 24.78
CA LEU A 88 28.97 7.56 25.57
C LEU A 88 30.41 7.91 25.20
N HIS A 89 31.29 7.95 26.18
CA HIS A 89 32.71 8.22 25.98
C HIS A 89 33.57 7.19 26.67
N LYS A 90 34.56 6.70 25.94
CA LYS A 90 35.57 5.78 26.42
C LYS A 90 36.93 6.46 26.16
N PRO A 91 37.90 6.36 27.10
CA PRO A 91 39.25 6.85 26.86
C PRO A 91 39.79 6.32 25.53
N ASP A 92 40.51 7.17 24.80
CA ASP A 92 41.20 6.82 23.54
C ASP A 92 40.29 6.30 22.42
N ARG A 93 38.98 6.55 22.51
CA ARG A 93 38.01 6.22 21.46
C ARG A 93 37.15 7.42 21.10
N PRO A 94 36.68 7.52 19.85
CA PRO A 94 35.64 8.47 19.48
C PRO A 94 34.41 8.34 20.37
N VAL A 95 33.66 9.44 20.48
CA VAL A 95 32.38 9.42 21.19
C VAL A 95 31.40 8.50 20.47
N PHE A 96 30.86 7.52 21.19
CA PHE A 96 29.78 6.69 20.71
C PHE A 96 28.44 7.39 20.92
N ARG A 97 27.54 7.27 19.94
CA ARG A 97 26.17 7.76 20.03
C ARG A 97 25.25 6.55 19.93
N LEU A 98 24.71 6.13 21.06
CA LEU A 98 23.80 4.99 21.13
C LEU A 98 22.35 5.47 21.02
N VAL A 99 21.69 5.11 19.93
CA VAL A 99 20.27 5.37 19.70
C VAL A 99 19.46 4.25 20.36
N LEU A 100 18.47 4.62 21.16
CA LEU A 100 17.49 3.71 21.75
C LEU A 100 16.09 4.20 21.35
N GLU A 101 15.38 3.45 20.52
CA GLU A 101 14.01 3.79 20.10
C GLU A 101 13.05 2.73 20.64
N ALA A 102 12.23 3.12 21.62
CA ALA A 102 11.27 2.24 22.24
C ALA A 102 10.35 1.61 21.19
N GLY A 103 10.17 0.29 21.28
CA GLY A 103 9.29 -0.49 20.41
C GLY A 103 9.94 -0.90 19.08
N LYS A 104 11.05 -0.27 18.69
CA LYS A 104 11.61 -0.47 17.34
C LYS A 104 13.04 -1.01 17.32
N ARG A 105 14.02 -0.26 17.85
CA ARG A 105 15.44 -0.50 17.57
C ARG A 105 16.41 0.01 18.63
N LEU A 106 17.63 -0.49 18.56
CA LEU A 106 18.82 0.10 19.16
C LEU A 106 20.04 -0.11 18.26
N HIS A 107 20.94 0.85 18.17
CA HIS A 107 22.19 0.78 17.39
C HIS A 107 23.09 1.98 17.70
N LEU A 108 24.36 1.87 17.36
CA LEU A 108 25.28 3.01 17.30
C LEU A 108 25.07 3.80 16.02
N THR A 109 25.18 5.12 16.12
CA THR A 109 25.14 6.00 14.95
C THR A 109 26.39 6.85 14.81
N SER A 110 26.92 6.90 13.59
CA SER A 110 27.99 7.80 13.17
C SER A 110 27.44 9.15 12.69
N TYR A 111 26.17 9.20 12.31
CA TYR A 111 25.50 10.36 11.75
C TYR A 111 25.25 11.47 12.78
N VAL A 112 25.22 12.70 12.28
CA VAL A 112 24.86 13.87 13.09
C VAL A 112 23.34 13.94 13.17
N VAL A 113 22.82 13.80 14.39
CA VAL A 113 21.37 13.92 14.64
C VAL A 113 21.03 15.30 15.18
N GLU A 114 19.99 15.91 14.62
CA GLU A 114 19.39 17.13 15.15
C GLU A 114 18.86 16.89 16.56
N LYS A 115 19.12 17.83 17.47
CA LYS A 115 18.74 17.71 18.88
C LYS A 115 17.64 18.73 19.14
N PRO A 116 16.60 18.38 19.92
CA PRO A 116 15.62 19.38 20.31
C PRO A 116 16.28 20.47 21.16
N VAL A 117 15.81 21.70 20.96
CA VAL A 117 16.28 22.88 21.70
C VAL A 117 15.94 22.75 23.18
N VAL A 118 14.74 22.25 23.49
CA VAL A 118 14.25 22.07 24.86
C VAL A 118 14.15 20.57 25.19
N PRO A 119 14.91 20.05 26.16
CA PRO A 119 14.86 18.64 26.55
C PRO A 119 13.57 18.33 27.34
N PRO A 120 12.82 17.27 26.97
CA PRO A 120 11.64 16.83 27.72
C PRO A 120 11.94 16.39 29.16
N ALA A 121 10.90 16.31 30.00
CA ALA A 121 11.04 15.97 31.42
C ALA A 121 11.72 14.61 31.66
N PHE A 122 11.36 13.58 30.88
CA PHE A 122 11.99 12.26 30.98
C PHE A 122 13.49 12.30 30.62
N CYS A 123 13.86 13.00 29.55
CA CYS A 123 15.27 13.25 29.21
C CYS A 123 16.04 13.91 30.35
N MET A 124 15.44 14.92 30.99
CA MET A 124 16.04 15.60 32.14
C MET A 124 16.20 14.69 33.36
N ALA A 125 15.23 13.81 33.61
CA ALA A 125 15.34 12.79 34.63
C ALA A 125 16.51 11.83 34.34
N LEU A 126 16.61 11.29 33.13
CA LEU A 126 17.74 10.44 32.75
C LEU A 126 19.09 11.15 32.89
N ARG A 127 19.18 12.44 32.53
CA ARG A 127 20.41 13.23 32.76
C ARG A 127 20.77 13.34 34.23
N LYS A 128 19.78 13.54 35.11
CA LYS A 128 20.02 13.62 36.57
C LYS A 128 20.65 12.33 37.12
N TYR A 129 20.19 11.17 36.65
CA TYR A 129 20.61 9.87 37.19
C TYR A 129 21.82 9.26 36.46
N LEU A 130 21.85 9.32 35.12
CA LEU A 130 22.82 8.60 34.31
C LEU A 130 24.05 9.44 33.95
N ARG A 131 24.00 10.77 33.99
CA ARG A 131 25.17 11.57 33.59
C ARG A 131 26.35 11.27 34.51
N ASN A 132 27.52 11.05 33.92
CA ASN A 132 28.75 10.63 34.59
C ASN A 132 28.72 9.22 35.20
N SER A 133 27.67 8.43 34.96
CA SER A 133 27.67 7.00 35.33
C SER A 133 28.53 6.20 34.34
N TRP A 134 29.00 5.05 34.78
CA TRP A 134 29.74 4.09 33.96
C TRP A 134 28.80 2.99 33.49
N LEU A 135 28.74 2.73 32.19
CA LEU A 135 28.04 1.59 31.63
C LEU A 135 28.85 0.31 31.92
N VAL A 136 28.30 -0.55 32.77
CA VAL A 136 28.98 -1.77 33.27
C VAL A 136 28.35 -3.06 32.77
N GLY A 137 27.14 -3.01 32.18
CA GLY A 137 26.48 -4.18 31.59
C GLY A 137 25.53 -3.80 30.47
N VAL A 138 25.44 -4.67 29.46
CA VAL A 138 24.45 -4.61 28.37
C VAL A 138 24.03 -6.06 28.11
N GLU A 139 22.78 -6.39 28.39
CA GLU A 139 22.31 -7.77 28.36
C GLU A 139 20.92 -7.85 27.74
N GLN A 140 20.68 -8.90 26.96
CA GLN A 140 19.35 -9.28 26.55
C GLN A 140 18.70 -10.05 27.69
N TYR A 141 17.45 -9.74 28.02
CA TYR A 141 16.71 -10.50 29.04
C TYR A 141 16.22 -11.82 28.43
N GLU A 142 16.68 -12.95 28.97
CA GLU A 142 16.40 -14.32 28.51
C GLU A 142 16.76 -14.54 27.02
N PHE A 143 15.81 -14.36 26.13
CA PHE A 143 15.99 -14.19 24.68
C PHE A 143 14.81 -13.37 24.12
N GLU A 144 14.33 -12.43 24.93
CA GLU A 144 13.19 -11.58 24.63
C GLU A 144 13.66 -10.30 23.91
N ARG A 145 12.69 -9.54 23.42
CA ARG A 145 12.91 -8.23 22.78
C ARG A 145 13.10 -7.12 23.82
N VAL A 146 13.94 -7.39 24.83
CA VAL A 146 14.20 -6.53 25.98
C VAL A 146 15.70 -6.45 26.24
N VAL A 147 16.22 -5.22 26.34
CA VAL A 147 17.63 -4.95 26.62
C VAL A 147 17.76 -4.25 27.96
N VAL A 148 18.65 -4.75 28.81
CA VAL A 148 18.96 -4.19 30.13
C VAL A 148 20.37 -3.60 30.11
N PHE A 149 20.46 -2.30 30.34
CA PHE A 149 21.71 -1.57 30.53
C PHE A 149 21.95 -1.35 32.01
N SER A 150 23.10 -1.82 32.52
CA SER A 150 23.50 -1.65 33.92
C SER A 150 24.54 -0.55 34.04
N PHE A 151 24.31 0.38 34.97
CA PHE A 151 25.17 1.53 35.21
C PHE A 151 25.65 1.59 36.65
N LYS A 152 26.91 2.01 36.83
CA LYS A 152 27.48 2.37 38.12
C LYS A 152 27.52 3.88 38.24
N ALA A 153 26.62 4.45 39.05
CA ALA A 153 26.57 5.88 39.35
C ALA A 153 27.17 6.15 40.75
N LYS A 154 27.39 7.43 41.08
CA LYS A 154 27.86 7.83 42.42
C LYS A 154 26.86 7.46 43.53
N ALA A 155 25.57 7.48 43.21
CA ALA A 155 24.48 7.21 44.15
C ALA A 155 24.12 5.73 44.31
N GLY A 156 24.77 4.82 43.56
CA GLY A 156 24.47 3.39 43.57
C GLY A 156 24.32 2.80 42.16
N GLY A 157 23.91 1.54 42.11
CA GLY A 157 23.59 0.84 40.86
C GLY A 157 22.30 1.37 40.23
N LEU A 158 22.29 1.50 38.91
CA LEU A 158 21.10 1.86 38.14
C LEU A 158 20.92 0.90 36.97
N ARG A 159 19.68 0.61 36.61
CA ARG A 159 19.36 -0.17 35.40
C ARG A 159 18.42 0.62 34.49
N LEU A 160 18.68 0.59 33.19
CA LEU A 160 17.81 1.14 32.16
C LEU A 160 17.34 -0.03 31.30
N VAL A 161 16.03 -0.28 31.30
CA VAL A 161 15.41 -1.31 30.46
C VAL A 161 14.84 -0.65 29.22
N LEU A 162 15.15 -1.21 28.05
CA LEU A 162 14.57 -0.86 26.76
C LEU A 162 13.73 -2.04 26.28
N GLU A 163 12.45 -1.77 26.00
CA GLU A 163 11.54 -2.73 25.39
C GLU A 163 11.38 -2.37 23.91
N VAL A 164 11.77 -3.28 23.02
CA VAL A 164 11.73 -3.10 21.55
C VAL A 164 10.64 -3.96 20.89
N PHE A 165 9.48 -4.05 21.56
CA PHE A 165 8.29 -4.74 21.04
C PHE A 165 7.04 -3.89 21.27
N GLY A 166 6.06 -4.02 20.37
CA GLY A 166 4.80 -3.27 20.46
C GLY A 166 5.05 -1.76 20.55
N GLU A 167 4.34 -1.07 21.44
CA GLU A 167 4.60 0.36 21.66
C GLU A 167 5.97 0.67 22.32
N GLY A 168 6.57 -0.34 22.96
CA GLY A 168 7.81 -0.26 23.72
C GLY A 168 7.77 0.64 24.94
N ASN A 169 8.88 0.62 25.68
CA ASN A 169 9.09 1.53 26.81
C ASN A 169 10.59 1.69 27.10
N VAL A 170 10.94 2.75 27.82
CA VAL A 170 12.26 2.92 28.43
C VAL A 170 12.07 3.17 29.92
N ILE A 171 12.63 2.30 30.75
CA ILE A 171 12.35 2.27 32.20
C ILE A 171 13.67 2.35 32.96
N LEU A 172 13.85 3.42 33.73
CA LEU A 172 14.96 3.62 34.65
C LEU A 172 14.56 3.13 36.05
N MET A 173 15.37 2.26 36.62
CA MET A 173 15.19 1.72 37.96
C MET A 173 16.48 1.79 38.79
N ASP A 174 16.32 1.74 40.11
CA ASP A 174 17.44 1.65 41.05
C ASP A 174 17.96 0.21 41.20
N GLU A 175 18.95 0.04 42.09
CA GLU A 175 19.55 -1.25 42.41
C GLU A 175 18.56 -2.26 43.03
N LYS A 176 17.50 -1.78 43.69
CA LYS A 176 16.44 -2.61 44.28
C LYS A 176 15.36 -2.98 43.26
N GLY A 177 15.48 -2.48 42.03
CA GLY A 177 14.49 -2.69 40.97
C GLY A 177 13.27 -1.79 41.10
N VAL A 178 13.32 -0.73 41.91
CA VAL A 178 12.23 0.24 42.03
C VAL A 178 12.29 1.21 40.85
N ILE A 179 11.15 1.41 40.18
CA ILE A 179 11.01 2.29 39.03
C ILE A 179 11.19 3.74 39.47
N LEU A 180 12.25 4.38 38.99
CA LEU A 180 12.52 5.80 39.22
C LEU A 180 11.75 6.66 38.21
N HIS A 181 11.89 6.31 36.94
CA HIS A 181 11.23 6.98 35.82
C HIS A 181 10.96 6.01 34.67
N ALA A 182 9.85 6.20 33.95
CA ALA A 182 9.56 5.51 32.70
C ALA A 182 9.22 6.52 31.61
N LEU A 183 9.49 6.16 30.36
CA LEU A 183 9.07 6.96 29.20
C LEU A 183 7.54 7.04 29.15
N SER A 184 6.87 5.91 29.40
CA SER A 184 5.42 5.81 29.54
C SER A 184 5.07 5.07 30.83
N TYR A 185 4.17 5.67 31.63
CA TYR A 185 3.59 5.04 32.81
C TYR A 185 2.25 4.42 32.46
N LYS A 186 2.07 3.14 32.74
CA LYS A 186 0.87 2.39 32.35
C LYS A 186 0.50 1.37 33.42
N ARG A 187 -0.80 1.21 33.66
CA ARG A 187 -1.35 0.02 34.32
C ARG A 187 -1.76 -0.99 33.27
N MET A 188 -1.26 -2.21 33.37
CA MET A 188 -1.55 -3.26 32.40
C MET A 188 -2.04 -4.51 33.11
N ARG A 189 -2.66 -5.42 32.36
CA ARG A 189 -3.21 -6.66 32.91
C ARG A 189 -2.18 -7.48 33.69
N ASP A 190 -0.97 -7.61 33.14
CA ASP A 190 0.04 -8.53 33.67
C ASP A 190 1.07 -7.86 34.59
N ARG A 191 1.27 -6.53 34.46
CA ARG A 191 2.18 -5.75 35.28
C ARG A 191 1.85 -4.26 35.25
N ASP A 192 2.20 -3.56 36.31
CA ASP A 192 2.17 -2.11 36.36
C ASP A 192 3.57 -1.54 36.10
N VAL A 193 3.61 -0.42 35.38
CA VAL A 193 4.82 0.39 35.19
C VAL A 193 4.53 1.76 35.78
N LEU A 194 4.68 1.87 37.10
CA LEU A 194 4.41 3.07 37.87
C LEU A 194 5.64 3.48 38.69
N ARG A 195 5.79 4.78 38.91
CA ARG A 195 6.89 5.32 39.71
C ARG A 195 6.81 4.84 41.16
N GLY A 196 7.94 4.40 41.71
CA GLY A 196 8.04 3.95 43.10
C GLY A 196 7.68 2.47 43.30
N GLU A 197 7.22 1.77 42.26
CA GLU A 197 6.91 0.34 42.34
C GLU A 197 8.10 -0.51 41.90
N VAL A 198 8.13 -1.77 42.35
CA VAL A 198 9.15 -2.75 41.92
C VAL A 198 8.82 -3.22 40.52
N PHE A 199 9.75 -3.00 39.58
CA PHE A 199 9.61 -3.39 38.19
C PHE A 199 9.50 -4.91 38.04
N ARG A 200 8.60 -5.34 37.16
CA ARG A 200 8.50 -6.73 36.70
C ARG A 200 8.59 -6.77 35.17
N PHE A 201 9.30 -7.75 34.65
CA PHE A 201 9.31 -8.01 33.21
C PHE A 201 7.92 -8.49 32.76
N ALA A 202 7.60 -8.29 31.48
CA ALA A 202 6.40 -8.89 30.89
C ALA A 202 6.51 -10.41 30.98
N PRO A 203 5.37 -11.13 31.09
CA PRO A 203 5.37 -12.59 31.00
C PRO A 203 6.08 -13.04 29.72
N SER A 204 6.91 -14.07 29.80
CA SER A 204 7.61 -14.62 28.64
C SER A 204 6.62 -15.11 27.58
N GLY A 205 6.92 -14.84 26.32
CA GLY A 205 6.06 -15.24 25.19
C GLY A 205 6.11 -16.74 24.88
N GLY A 206 7.12 -17.43 25.44
CA GLY A 206 7.34 -18.87 25.33
C GLY A 206 8.52 -19.29 26.20
N LYS A 207 9.05 -20.49 25.99
CA LYS A 207 10.26 -20.98 26.64
C LYS A 207 11.49 -20.34 26.02
N ASN A 208 12.50 -20.02 26.84
CA ASN A 208 13.76 -19.47 26.36
C ASN A 208 14.47 -20.49 25.42
N PRO A 209 14.64 -20.20 24.12
CA PRO A 209 15.24 -21.12 23.17
C PRO A 209 16.71 -21.45 23.47
N LEU A 210 17.39 -20.65 24.30
CA LEU A 210 18.74 -20.95 24.77
C LEU A 210 18.75 -22.09 25.80
N GLY A 211 17.69 -22.21 26.61
CA GLY A 211 17.58 -23.17 27.71
C GLY A 211 16.89 -24.50 27.36
N VAL A 212 16.04 -24.54 26.33
CA VAL A 212 15.21 -25.73 26.02
C VAL A 212 16.04 -26.90 25.47
N GLY A 213 15.96 -28.08 26.09
CA GLY A 213 16.64 -29.30 25.60
C GLY A 213 15.97 -29.92 24.37
N LYS A 214 16.70 -30.74 23.58
CA LYS A 214 16.17 -31.38 22.37
C LYS A 214 14.94 -32.25 22.64
N THR A 215 15.01 -33.09 23.68
CA THR A 215 13.90 -33.96 24.09
C THR A 215 12.69 -33.14 24.53
N GLU A 216 12.92 -32.14 25.39
CA GLU A 216 11.86 -31.24 25.87
C GLU A 216 11.19 -30.47 24.71
N PHE A 217 11.98 -30.03 23.72
CA PHE A 217 11.47 -29.37 22.53
C PHE A 217 10.52 -30.28 21.74
N LYS A 218 10.96 -31.51 21.46
CA LYS A 218 10.18 -32.50 20.70
C LYS A 218 8.89 -32.86 21.42
N ASP A 219 8.97 -33.14 22.72
CA ASP A 219 7.82 -33.46 23.56
C ASP A 219 6.82 -32.30 23.61
N ALA A 220 7.31 -31.06 23.72
CA ALA A 220 6.44 -29.89 23.72
C ALA A 220 5.80 -29.63 22.36
N LEU A 221 6.54 -29.81 21.26
CA LEU A 221 6.05 -29.64 19.90
C LEU A 221 4.97 -30.68 19.55
N GLY A 222 5.15 -31.94 19.99
CA GLY A 222 4.17 -33.01 19.79
C GLY A 222 2.81 -32.77 20.47
N LYS A 223 2.76 -31.93 21.50
CA LYS A 223 1.51 -31.58 22.23
C LYS A 223 0.61 -30.59 21.48
N PHE A 224 1.09 -29.99 20.39
CA PHE A 224 0.33 -28.99 19.63
C PHE A 224 -0.70 -29.59 18.66
N GLY A 225 -0.73 -30.91 18.46
CA GLY A 225 -1.81 -31.58 17.72
C GLY A 225 -1.96 -31.09 16.26
N ASP A 226 -3.13 -30.56 15.93
CA ASP A 226 -3.53 -30.07 14.60
C ASP A 226 -3.07 -28.63 14.30
N VAL A 227 -2.20 -28.05 15.12
CA VAL A 227 -1.62 -26.73 14.87
C VAL A 227 -0.49 -26.83 13.85
N GLU A 228 -0.40 -25.86 12.95
CA GLU A 228 0.71 -25.70 12.01
C GLU A 228 2.05 -25.54 12.77
N VAL A 229 3.09 -26.24 12.31
CA VAL A 229 4.39 -26.30 12.99
C VAL A 229 4.99 -24.90 13.18
N VAL A 230 4.83 -23.98 12.21
CA VAL A 230 5.32 -22.60 12.35
C VAL A 230 4.67 -21.85 13.52
N ARG A 231 3.36 -22.02 13.71
CA ARG A 231 2.62 -21.40 14.82
C ARG A 231 2.98 -22.05 16.14
N ALA A 232 3.17 -23.36 16.15
CA ALA A 232 3.59 -24.10 17.33
C ALA A 232 4.98 -23.66 17.82
N ILE A 233 5.97 -23.55 16.92
CA ILE A 233 7.32 -23.07 17.26
C ILE A 233 7.29 -21.62 17.79
N THR A 234 6.55 -20.74 17.11
CA THR A 234 6.38 -19.34 17.53
C THR A 234 5.83 -19.25 18.95
N ARG A 235 4.76 -20.01 19.26
CA ARG A 235 4.15 -20.05 20.60
C ARG A 235 5.03 -20.74 21.64
N LEU A 236 5.72 -21.82 21.26
CA LEU A 236 6.55 -22.60 22.17
C LEU A 236 7.78 -21.82 22.63
N LEU A 237 8.43 -21.09 21.73
CA LEU A 237 9.71 -20.44 21.99
C LEU A 237 9.64 -18.92 22.13
N GLY A 238 8.49 -18.30 21.82
CA GLY A 238 8.37 -16.85 21.79
C GLY A 238 9.22 -16.18 20.71
N ILE A 239 9.73 -16.92 19.72
CA ILE A 239 10.49 -16.35 18.60
C ILE A 239 9.53 -15.82 17.53
N GLY A 240 9.88 -14.69 16.90
CA GLY A 240 9.05 -14.10 15.85
C GLY A 240 8.90 -15.02 14.63
N GLY A 241 7.76 -14.90 13.95
CA GLY A 241 7.40 -15.75 12.79
C GLY A 241 8.45 -15.72 11.66
N LEU A 242 9.16 -14.60 11.48
CA LEU A 242 10.25 -14.47 10.52
C LEU A 242 11.33 -15.55 10.70
N TYR A 243 11.77 -15.77 11.94
CA TYR A 243 12.82 -16.74 12.26
C TYR A 243 12.25 -18.16 12.43
N ALA A 244 10.99 -18.30 12.85
CA ALA A 244 10.33 -19.61 12.83
C ALA A 244 10.22 -20.17 11.40
N GLU A 245 9.82 -19.33 10.43
CA GLU A 245 9.78 -19.71 9.01
C GLU A 245 11.17 -20.01 8.46
N GLU A 246 12.19 -19.20 8.79
CA GLU A 246 13.56 -19.45 8.35
C GLU A 246 14.11 -20.79 8.87
N VAL A 247 13.86 -21.12 10.14
CA VAL A 247 14.27 -22.42 10.72
C VAL A 247 13.62 -23.57 9.97
N LEU A 248 12.31 -23.48 9.68
CA LEU A 248 11.60 -24.52 8.95
C LEU A 248 12.07 -24.65 7.51
N PHE A 249 12.33 -23.51 6.85
CA PHE A 249 12.86 -23.48 5.49
C PHE A 249 14.24 -24.15 5.40
N ARG A 250 15.14 -23.85 6.34
CA ARG A 250 16.45 -24.51 6.43
C ARG A 250 16.35 -26.00 6.77
N ALA A 251 15.37 -26.39 7.58
CA ALA A 251 15.09 -27.79 7.89
C ALA A 251 14.39 -28.55 6.73
N GLY A 252 13.97 -27.86 5.68
CA GLY A 252 13.24 -28.46 4.55
C GLY A 252 11.82 -28.90 4.91
N ILE A 253 11.19 -28.26 5.90
CA ILE A 253 9.87 -28.60 6.42
C ILE A 253 8.88 -27.52 6.03
N ASP A 254 7.75 -27.93 5.44
CA ASP A 254 6.68 -27.00 5.07
C ASP A 254 6.08 -26.33 6.32
N LYS A 255 5.89 -25.00 6.27
CA LYS A 255 5.42 -24.22 7.42
C LYS A 255 3.99 -24.53 7.85
N THR A 256 3.16 -25.01 6.93
CA THR A 256 1.76 -25.37 7.15
C THR A 256 1.57 -26.83 7.56
N LYS A 257 2.66 -27.63 7.54
CA LYS A 257 2.63 -29.00 8.07
C LYS A 257 2.12 -29.00 9.51
N LEU A 258 1.25 -29.95 9.86
CA LEU A 258 0.66 -30.05 11.19
C LEU A 258 1.56 -30.81 12.16
N CYS A 259 1.55 -30.44 13.45
CA CYS A 259 2.39 -31.07 14.46
C CYS A 259 2.10 -32.57 14.67
N ASN A 260 0.85 -33.02 14.49
CA ASN A 260 0.44 -34.43 14.64
C ASN A 260 0.99 -35.38 13.56
N VAL A 261 1.42 -34.84 12.42
CA VAL A 261 2.06 -35.59 11.33
C VAL A 261 3.56 -35.30 11.21
N LEU A 262 4.11 -34.54 12.17
CA LEU A 262 5.54 -34.23 12.22
C LEU A 262 6.30 -35.42 12.83
N GLY A 263 7.23 -35.98 12.06
CA GLY A 263 8.06 -37.09 12.51
C GLY A 263 9.05 -36.66 13.60
N ASP A 264 9.44 -37.62 14.44
CA ASP A 264 10.43 -37.42 15.50
C ASP A 264 11.79 -36.94 14.96
N SER A 265 12.20 -37.44 13.79
CA SER A 265 13.40 -37.00 13.08
C SER A 265 13.28 -35.55 12.59
N GLU A 266 12.13 -35.17 12.03
CA GLU A 266 11.86 -33.81 11.56
C GLU A 266 11.89 -32.81 12.71
N ALA A 267 11.24 -33.13 13.84
CA ALA A 267 11.32 -32.31 15.05
C ALA A 267 12.75 -32.18 15.57
N GLY A 268 13.56 -33.23 15.44
CA GLY A 268 14.99 -33.22 15.72
C GLY A 268 15.78 -32.25 14.82
N LEU A 269 15.51 -32.27 13.51
CA LEU A 269 16.15 -31.37 12.54
C LEU A 269 15.80 -29.91 12.79
N ILE A 270 14.53 -29.60 13.09
CA ILE A 270 14.10 -28.23 13.46
C ILE A 270 14.93 -27.72 14.63
N PHE A 271 15.09 -28.55 15.67
CA PHE A 271 15.87 -28.18 16.84
C PHE A 271 17.35 -27.93 16.50
N ASP A 272 17.95 -28.80 15.70
CA ASP A 272 19.36 -28.68 15.32
C ASP A 272 19.62 -27.39 14.52
N VAL A 273 18.76 -27.08 13.54
CA VAL A 273 18.81 -25.84 12.76
C VAL A 273 18.63 -24.61 13.64
N LEU A 274 17.64 -24.63 14.55
CA LEU A 274 17.43 -23.55 15.51
C LEU A 274 18.69 -23.31 16.36
N ARG A 275 19.31 -24.38 16.88
CA ARG A 275 20.52 -24.30 17.69
C ARG A 275 21.72 -23.78 16.90
N GLU A 276 21.85 -24.16 15.64
CA GLU A 276 22.87 -23.63 14.75
C GLU A 276 22.71 -22.13 14.55
N MET A 277 21.50 -21.65 14.23
CA MET A 277 21.23 -20.23 14.04
C MET A 277 21.47 -19.40 15.31
N LEU A 278 21.02 -19.90 16.47
CA LEU A 278 21.29 -19.26 17.77
C LEU A 278 22.79 -19.18 18.04
N SER A 279 23.52 -20.28 17.81
CA SER A 279 24.97 -20.33 17.97
C SER A 279 25.68 -19.35 17.02
N GLN A 280 25.24 -19.24 15.77
CA GLN A 280 25.79 -18.29 14.80
C GLN A 280 25.70 -16.85 15.32
N VAL A 281 24.52 -16.45 15.81
CA VAL A 281 24.29 -15.08 16.33
C VAL A 281 25.02 -14.85 17.66
N LEU A 282 25.03 -15.81 18.57
CA LEU A 282 25.70 -15.64 19.86
C LEU A 282 27.23 -15.67 19.77
N SER A 283 27.79 -16.41 18.80
CA SER A 283 29.23 -16.68 18.73
C SER A 283 30.09 -15.60 18.07
N GLY A 284 29.51 -14.64 17.36
CA GLY A 284 30.32 -13.69 16.57
C GLY A 284 30.00 -13.67 15.09
N LYS A 285 29.57 -14.83 14.56
CA LYS A 285 29.64 -15.16 13.12
C LYS A 285 28.48 -14.57 12.31
N LEU A 286 28.34 -13.25 12.38
CA LEU A 286 27.32 -12.49 11.68
C LEU A 286 27.68 -12.33 10.19
N GLU A 287 26.64 -12.09 9.39
CA GLU A 287 26.73 -11.68 7.99
C GLU A 287 25.85 -10.44 7.79
N PRO A 288 26.18 -9.31 8.44
CA PRO A 288 25.30 -8.15 8.50
C PRO A 288 24.98 -7.61 7.12
N SER A 289 23.70 -7.52 6.79
CA SER A 289 23.29 -7.10 5.44
C SER A 289 21.97 -6.33 5.45
N VAL A 290 21.89 -5.31 4.59
CA VAL A 290 20.64 -4.69 4.17
C VAL A 290 20.09 -5.43 2.96
N VAL A 291 18.83 -5.81 3.02
CA VAL A 291 18.10 -6.54 1.98
C VAL A 291 17.31 -5.54 1.14
N LEU A 292 17.47 -5.63 -0.18
CA LEU A 292 16.81 -4.77 -1.17
C LEU A 292 16.02 -5.60 -2.19
N ASP A 293 14.89 -5.07 -2.64
CA ASP A 293 14.14 -5.64 -3.77
C ASP A 293 14.83 -5.38 -5.12
N GLU A 294 14.26 -5.92 -6.20
CA GLU A 294 14.77 -5.76 -7.57
C GLU A 294 14.85 -4.28 -8.02
N LYS A 295 14.03 -3.40 -7.43
CA LYS A 295 13.98 -1.96 -7.72
C LYS A 295 14.89 -1.15 -6.79
N GLY A 296 15.64 -1.80 -5.89
CA GLY A 296 16.51 -1.15 -4.91
C GLY A 296 15.77 -0.55 -3.70
N LYS A 297 14.49 -0.88 -3.49
CA LYS A 297 13.74 -0.48 -2.29
C LYS A 297 14.20 -1.30 -1.09
N LEU A 298 14.19 -0.66 0.09
CA LEU A 298 14.51 -1.29 1.36
C LEU A 298 13.49 -2.38 1.71
N VAL A 299 13.97 -3.55 2.13
CA VAL A 299 13.13 -4.67 2.55
C VAL A 299 13.39 -5.01 4.02
N ASP A 300 14.63 -5.34 4.38
CA ASP A 300 14.98 -5.74 5.74
C ASP A 300 16.44 -5.39 6.05
N VAL A 301 16.83 -5.49 7.31
CA VAL A 301 18.21 -5.49 7.78
C VAL A 301 18.39 -6.67 8.72
N VAL A 302 19.34 -7.54 8.40
CA VAL A 302 19.50 -8.83 9.07
C VAL A 302 20.93 -9.03 9.57
N PRO A 303 21.11 -9.65 10.76
CA PRO A 303 22.43 -9.95 11.31
C PRO A 303 23.05 -11.19 10.67
N VAL A 304 22.24 -12.05 10.04
CA VAL A 304 22.66 -13.24 9.30
C VAL A 304 21.82 -13.34 8.03
N LYS A 305 22.40 -13.83 6.93
CA LYS A 305 21.64 -13.99 5.69
C LYS A 305 20.56 -15.05 5.88
N LEU A 306 19.32 -14.69 5.53
CA LEU A 306 18.16 -15.57 5.62
C LEU A 306 17.81 -16.09 4.23
N ARG A 307 17.52 -17.39 4.11
CA ARG A 307 17.14 -18.03 2.84
C ARG A 307 15.79 -17.55 2.32
N ARG A 308 14.91 -17.07 3.20
CA ARG A 308 13.66 -16.40 2.76
C ARG A 308 13.88 -15.20 1.82
N TYR A 309 15.10 -14.65 1.80
CA TYR A 309 15.51 -13.55 0.93
C TYR A 309 16.34 -14.03 -0.27
N GLU A 310 16.28 -15.31 -0.62
CA GLU A 310 16.80 -15.80 -1.89
C GLU A 310 16.15 -15.03 -3.06
N GLY A 311 16.98 -14.54 -3.98
CA GLY A 311 16.55 -13.67 -5.09
C GLY A 311 16.59 -12.17 -4.80
N PHE A 312 16.70 -11.76 -3.53
CA PHE A 312 16.89 -10.35 -3.17
C PHE A 312 18.36 -9.94 -3.26
N ARG A 313 18.60 -8.63 -3.40
CA ARG A 313 19.95 -8.06 -3.36
C ARG A 313 20.35 -7.82 -1.91
N PHE A 314 21.56 -8.25 -1.54
CA PHE A 314 22.16 -7.99 -0.24
C PHE A 314 23.28 -6.96 -0.36
N GLU A 315 23.21 -5.90 0.45
CA GLU A 315 24.30 -4.97 0.69
C GLU A 315 24.95 -5.33 2.03
N SER A 316 26.17 -5.86 2.01
CA SER A 316 26.87 -6.34 3.21
C SER A 316 27.68 -5.25 3.90
N TYR A 317 27.78 -5.33 5.23
CA TYR A 317 28.47 -4.36 6.09
C TYR A 317 29.44 -5.05 7.06
N GLY A 318 30.36 -4.30 7.64
CA GLY A 318 31.37 -4.83 8.56
C GLY A 318 30.82 -5.19 9.95
N SER A 319 29.71 -4.59 10.35
CA SER A 319 29.00 -4.88 11.60
C SER A 319 27.49 -4.74 11.44
N PHE A 320 26.72 -5.35 12.33
CA PHE A 320 25.28 -5.19 12.37
C PHE A 320 24.88 -3.79 12.80
N ASN A 321 25.63 -3.15 13.70
CA ASN A 321 25.45 -1.73 14.02
C ASN A 321 25.57 -0.84 12.78
N GLU A 322 26.56 -1.07 11.92
CA GLU A 322 26.75 -0.32 10.66
C GLU A 322 25.58 -0.55 9.69
N ALA A 323 25.17 -1.81 9.50
CA ALA A 323 24.01 -2.13 8.66
C ALA A 323 22.72 -1.46 9.17
N LEU A 324 22.51 -1.44 10.50
CA LEU A 324 21.38 -0.78 11.15
C LEU A 324 21.42 0.74 10.98
N ASP A 325 22.60 1.37 11.15
CA ASP A 325 22.79 2.82 10.98
C ASP A 325 22.40 3.23 9.55
N GLU A 326 22.95 2.56 8.54
CA GLU A 326 22.64 2.81 7.12
C GLU A 326 21.18 2.54 6.78
N PHE A 327 20.62 1.41 7.23
CA PHE A 327 19.23 1.04 6.99
C PHE A 327 18.29 2.14 7.48
N TYR A 328 18.41 2.53 8.75
CA TYR A 328 17.44 3.44 9.33
C TYR A 328 17.67 4.91 8.98
N VAL A 329 18.88 5.31 8.58
CA VAL A 329 19.09 6.64 7.97
C VAL A 329 18.30 6.73 6.67
N ARG A 330 18.35 5.68 5.83
CA ARG A 330 17.57 5.61 4.59
C ARG A 330 16.06 5.54 4.88
N VAL A 331 15.62 4.78 5.89
CA VAL A 331 14.21 4.76 6.32
C VAL A 331 13.75 6.16 6.74
N ALA A 332 14.51 6.85 7.60
CA ALA A 332 14.15 8.19 8.07
C ALA A 332 14.10 9.22 6.92
N ALA A 333 14.97 9.08 5.91
CA ALA A 333 14.92 9.93 4.72
C ALA A 333 13.63 9.71 3.90
N VAL A 334 13.20 8.46 3.74
CA VAL A 334 11.92 8.11 3.09
C VAL A 334 10.75 8.63 3.91
N GLU A 335 10.72 8.40 5.23
CA GLU A 335 9.67 8.91 6.11
C GLU A 335 9.55 10.44 6.06
N LYS A 336 10.69 11.16 6.05
CA LYS A 336 10.72 12.63 5.95
C LYS A 336 10.23 13.12 4.58
N ALA A 337 10.60 12.44 3.50
CA ALA A 337 10.12 12.78 2.17
C ALA A 337 8.60 12.63 2.06
N VAL A 338 8.03 11.59 2.68
CA VAL A 338 6.59 11.33 2.71
C VAL A 338 5.84 12.28 3.65
N ALA A 339 6.37 12.55 4.85
CA ALA A 339 5.75 13.50 5.78
C ALA A 339 5.70 14.94 5.23
N GLY A 340 6.54 15.27 4.25
CA GLY A 340 6.47 16.51 3.49
C GLY A 340 5.40 16.54 2.40
N VAL A 341 4.74 15.41 2.10
CA VAL A 341 3.63 15.31 1.16
C VAL A 341 2.33 15.52 1.91
N ASP A 342 1.66 16.64 1.62
CA ASP A 342 0.32 16.91 2.14
C ASP A 342 -0.70 16.01 1.42
N VAL A 343 -1.01 14.87 2.04
CA VAL A 343 -1.96 13.87 1.52
C VAL A 343 -3.35 14.48 1.30
N ASP A 344 -3.75 15.45 2.12
CA ASP A 344 -5.04 16.13 1.98
C ASP A 344 -5.06 17.01 0.72
N VAL A 345 -3.94 17.64 0.36
CA VAL A 345 -3.81 18.36 -0.92
C VAL A 345 -3.94 17.41 -2.11
N LEU A 346 -3.28 16.24 -2.06
CA LEU A 346 -3.41 15.24 -3.13
C LEU A 346 -4.83 14.69 -3.24
N ARG A 347 -5.51 14.44 -2.11
CA ARG A 347 -6.92 14.00 -2.09
C ARG A 347 -7.85 15.02 -2.73
N ARG A 348 -7.67 16.32 -2.43
CA ARG A 348 -8.44 17.41 -3.06
C ARG A 348 -8.20 17.46 -4.58
N GLU A 349 -6.98 17.24 -5.04
CA GLU A 349 -6.67 17.19 -6.47
C GLU A 349 -7.30 15.96 -7.15
N ALA A 350 -7.26 14.79 -6.52
CA ALA A 350 -7.93 13.59 -7.04
C ALA A 350 -9.45 13.79 -7.17
N GLU A 351 -10.10 14.39 -6.18
CA GLU A 351 -11.53 14.75 -6.26
C GLU A 351 -11.82 15.72 -7.39
N ARG A 352 -10.97 16.73 -7.58
CA ARG A 352 -11.10 17.68 -8.68
C ARG A 352 -11.03 16.97 -10.03
N LEU A 353 -10.04 16.10 -10.23
CA LEU A 353 -9.86 15.35 -11.48
C LEU A 353 -11.05 14.40 -11.76
N ARG A 354 -11.58 13.73 -10.73
CA ARG A 354 -12.79 12.89 -10.87
C ARG A 354 -14.00 13.70 -11.34
N ARG A 355 -14.23 14.90 -10.80
CA ARG A 355 -15.31 15.79 -11.25
C ARG A 355 -15.14 16.21 -12.70
N ILE A 356 -13.90 16.48 -13.13
CA ILE A 356 -13.60 16.82 -14.54
C ILE A 356 -13.90 15.64 -15.46
N ILE A 357 -13.49 14.42 -15.07
CA ILE A 357 -13.73 13.18 -15.84
C ILE A 357 -15.22 12.96 -16.06
N VAL A 358 -16.04 13.04 -14.99
CA VAL A 358 -17.50 12.87 -15.09
C VAL A 358 -18.09 13.87 -16.09
N GLY A 359 -17.72 15.16 -15.98
CA GLY A 359 -18.20 16.17 -16.91
C GLY A 359 -17.75 15.93 -18.36
N GLN A 360 -16.51 15.47 -18.58
CA GLN A 360 -16.00 15.12 -19.91
C GLN A 360 -16.74 13.92 -20.51
N GLU A 361 -17.04 12.89 -19.72
CA GLU A 361 -17.79 11.71 -20.14
C GLU A 361 -19.22 12.07 -20.54
N GLU A 362 -19.93 12.86 -19.73
CA GLU A 362 -21.29 13.33 -20.05
C GLU A 362 -21.32 14.12 -21.36
N MET A 363 -20.37 15.05 -21.55
CA MET A 363 -20.24 15.82 -22.79
C MET A 363 -19.95 14.93 -24.01
N LEU A 364 -19.12 13.90 -23.85
CA LEU A 364 -18.81 12.94 -24.93
C LEU A 364 -20.05 12.16 -25.34
N VAL A 365 -20.82 11.62 -24.38
CA VAL A 365 -22.06 10.87 -24.65
C VAL A 365 -23.07 11.74 -25.40
N GLU A 366 -23.28 12.97 -24.96
CA GLU A 366 -24.22 13.88 -25.63
C GLU A 366 -23.77 14.22 -27.06
N ALA A 367 -22.48 14.48 -27.25
CA ALA A 367 -21.92 14.80 -28.56
C ALA A 367 -21.90 13.59 -29.52
N GLU A 368 -21.66 12.37 -29.02
CA GLU A 368 -21.77 11.12 -29.79
C GLU A 368 -23.22 10.88 -30.24
N GLY A 369 -24.18 11.06 -29.33
CA GLY A 369 -25.61 10.96 -29.65
C GLY A 369 -26.04 11.94 -30.74
N LYS A 370 -25.59 13.20 -30.67
CA LYS A 370 -25.84 14.22 -31.71
C LYS A 370 -25.21 13.85 -33.05
N ALA A 371 -23.95 13.40 -33.04
CA ALA A 371 -23.24 13.01 -34.25
C ALA A 371 -23.90 11.82 -34.96
N GLU A 372 -24.33 10.82 -34.18
CA GLU A 372 -25.02 9.65 -34.72
C GLU A 372 -26.42 9.99 -35.23
N ARG A 373 -27.16 10.86 -34.52
CA ARG A 373 -28.45 11.38 -35.01
C ARG A 373 -28.29 12.08 -36.35
N ASP A 374 -27.34 13.01 -36.47
CA ASP A 374 -27.12 13.75 -37.71
C ASP A 374 -26.72 12.80 -38.87
N ARG A 375 -25.93 11.75 -38.59
CA ARG A 375 -25.62 10.71 -39.59
C ARG A 375 -26.88 9.99 -40.07
N ARG A 376 -27.71 9.51 -39.13
CA ARG A 376 -28.96 8.79 -39.45
C ARG A 376 -29.94 9.65 -40.24
N VAL A 377 -30.02 10.94 -39.92
CA VAL A 377 -30.82 11.88 -40.72
C VAL A 377 -30.30 11.96 -42.15
N GLY A 378 -28.97 12.07 -42.34
CA GLY A 378 -28.35 11.99 -43.65
C GLY A 378 -28.73 10.72 -44.41
N ASP A 379 -28.63 9.55 -43.76
CA ASP A 379 -28.98 8.24 -44.35
C ASP A 379 -30.46 8.21 -44.79
N VAL A 380 -31.38 8.68 -43.94
CA VAL A 380 -32.82 8.73 -44.23
C VAL A 380 -33.13 9.65 -45.40
N ILE A 381 -32.48 10.82 -45.48
CA ILE A 381 -32.66 11.73 -46.61
C ILE A 381 -32.21 11.07 -47.92
N TYR A 382 -31.12 10.30 -47.90
CA TYR A 382 -30.68 9.53 -49.08
C TYR A 382 -31.67 8.42 -49.45
N ALA A 383 -32.10 7.62 -48.48
CA ALA A 383 -33.02 6.51 -48.68
C ALA A 383 -34.40 6.94 -49.18
N ARG A 384 -34.90 8.11 -48.74
CA ARG A 384 -36.20 8.69 -49.10
C ARG A 384 -36.08 9.88 -50.07
N SER A 385 -34.98 9.97 -50.79
CA SER A 385 -34.63 11.14 -51.62
C SER A 385 -35.70 11.49 -52.66
N GLY A 386 -36.30 10.50 -53.33
CA GLY A 386 -37.36 10.73 -54.31
C GLY A 386 -38.62 11.35 -53.71
N GLU A 387 -39.09 10.82 -52.59
CA GLU A 387 -40.32 11.32 -51.93
C GLU A 387 -40.09 12.71 -51.30
N LEU A 388 -38.92 12.93 -50.69
CA LEU A 388 -38.55 14.21 -50.11
C LEU A 388 -38.29 15.29 -51.18
N GLN A 389 -37.70 14.93 -52.32
CA GLN A 389 -37.53 15.86 -53.44
C GLN A 389 -38.90 16.27 -54.01
N SER A 390 -39.82 15.32 -54.19
CA SER A 390 -41.20 15.62 -54.57
C SER A 390 -41.89 16.57 -53.57
N LEU A 391 -41.66 16.39 -52.27
CA LEU A 391 -42.19 17.32 -51.25
C LEU A 391 -41.63 18.73 -51.41
N ILE A 392 -40.32 18.86 -51.62
CA ILE A 392 -39.66 20.16 -51.86
C ILE A 392 -40.23 20.81 -53.13
N ASP A 393 -40.39 20.04 -54.20
CA ASP A 393 -40.88 20.51 -55.49
C ASP A 393 -42.35 20.96 -55.43
N GLU A 394 -43.20 20.29 -54.66
CA GLU A 394 -44.59 20.70 -54.39
C GLU A 394 -44.63 22.07 -53.67
N PHE A 395 -43.81 22.27 -52.64
CA PHE A 395 -43.72 23.54 -51.92
C PHE A 395 -43.22 24.68 -52.83
N LEU A 396 -42.16 24.44 -53.61
CA LEU A 396 -41.61 25.44 -54.53
C LEU A 396 -42.55 25.69 -55.73
N GLY A 397 -43.21 24.65 -56.24
CA GLY A 397 -44.15 24.69 -57.34
C GLY A 397 -45.42 25.48 -56.99
N ALA A 398 -46.00 25.23 -55.82
CA ALA A 398 -47.17 25.96 -55.33
C ALA A 398 -46.89 27.47 -55.23
N LYS A 399 -45.68 27.86 -54.82
CA LYS A 399 -45.26 29.26 -54.79
C LYS A 399 -45.11 29.87 -56.19
N ARG A 400 -44.52 29.14 -57.13
CA ARG A 400 -44.42 29.56 -58.55
C ARG A 400 -45.80 29.75 -59.20
N GLY A 401 -46.78 28.95 -58.78
CA GLY A 401 -48.18 29.05 -59.20
C GLY A 401 -48.98 30.18 -58.54
N GLY A 402 -48.35 31.05 -57.75
CA GLY A 402 -48.99 32.24 -57.16
C GLY A 402 -49.67 32.02 -55.80
N LYS A 403 -49.60 30.82 -55.21
CA LYS A 403 -50.22 30.55 -53.91
C LYS A 403 -49.50 31.23 -52.75
N GLY A 404 -50.26 31.63 -51.73
CA GLY A 404 -49.72 32.12 -50.46
C GLY A 404 -49.20 30.97 -49.59
N TRP A 405 -48.15 31.20 -48.78
CA TRP A 405 -47.56 30.13 -47.95
C TRP A 405 -48.56 29.48 -46.98
N ASN A 406 -49.50 30.25 -46.46
CA ASN A 406 -50.56 29.72 -45.60
C ASN A 406 -51.47 28.71 -46.33
N GLU A 407 -51.70 28.94 -47.62
CA GLU A 407 -52.49 28.03 -48.47
C GLU A 407 -51.72 26.73 -48.73
N VAL A 408 -50.42 26.82 -49.01
CA VAL A 408 -49.55 25.65 -49.20
C VAL A 408 -49.45 24.80 -47.94
N VAL A 409 -49.31 25.43 -46.77
CA VAL A 409 -49.31 24.72 -45.48
C VAL A 409 -50.66 24.06 -45.19
N ALA A 410 -51.77 24.74 -45.48
CA ALA A 410 -53.10 24.15 -45.32
C ALA A 410 -53.28 22.91 -46.22
N GLN A 411 -52.82 22.98 -47.47
CA GLN A 411 -52.80 21.84 -48.40
C GLN A 411 -51.93 20.68 -47.86
N ALA A 412 -50.75 20.98 -47.35
CA ALA A 412 -49.85 20.00 -46.77
C ALA A 412 -50.46 19.28 -45.56
N LEU A 413 -51.15 20.01 -44.68
CA LEU A 413 -51.85 19.43 -43.52
C LEU A 413 -53.01 18.51 -43.93
N VAL A 414 -53.74 18.87 -44.98
CA VAL A 414 -54.79 17.99 -45.53
C VAL A 414 -54.16 16.72 -46.12
N GLY A 415 -53.13 16.85 -46.95
CA GLY A 415 -52.42 15.72 -47.55
C GLY A 415 -51.82 14.77 -46.51
N LYS A 416 -51.23 15.30 -45.43
CA LYS A 416 -50.72 14.52 -44.30
C LYS A 416 -51.82 13.70 -43.63
N ARG A 417 -52.97 14.32 -43.31
CA ARG A 417 -54.10 13.63 -42.66
C ARG A 417 -54.69 12.52 -43.52
N SER A 418 -54.67 12.70 -44.84
CA SER A 418 -55.12 11.70 -45.80
C SER A 418 -54.09 10.60 -46.07
N GLY A 419 -52.91 10.64 -45.45
CA GLY A 419 -51.86 9.64 -45.62
C GLY A 419 -51.21 9.63 -47.00
N VAL A 420 -51.28 10.74 -47.75
CA VAL A 420 -50.83 10.81 -49.14
C VAL A 420 -49.37 11.24 -49.21
N SER A 421 -48.52 10.46 -49.88
CA SER A 421 -47.14 10.86 -50.23
C SER A 421 -47.18 11.92 -51.35
N PRO A 422 -46.35 12.98 -51.31
CA PRO A 422 -45.23 13.20 -50.39
C PRO A 422 -45.59 13.96 -49.09
N TRP A 423 -46.85 14.39 -48.91
CA TRP A 423 -47.31 15.20 -47.77
C TRP A 423 -47.26 14.48 -46.42
N LEU A 424 -47.23 13.14 -46.42
CA LEU A 424 -47.12 12.30 -45.22
C LEU A 424 -45.98 12.75 -44.28
N PHE A 425 -44.87 13.21 -44.84
CA PHE A 425 -43.68 13.60 -44.06
C PHE A 425 -43.73 15.01 -43.49
N PHE A 426 -44.70 15.84 -43.88
CA PHE A 426 -44.78 17.24 -43.46
C PHE A 426 -44.97 17.40 -41.94
N GLU A 427 -44.23 18.28 -41.27
CA GLU A 427 -44.48 18.67 -39.87
C GLU A 427 -44.84 20.15 -39.74
N SER A 428 -43.95 21.04 -40.19
CA SER A 428 -44.17 22.48 -40.15
C SER A 428 -43.30 23.18 -41.19
N PHE A 429 -43.58 24.46 -41.43
CA PHE A 429 -42.83 25.25 -42.40
C PHE A 429 -42.54 26.66 -41.85
N ASP A 430 -41.26 27.05 -41.89
CA ASP A 430 -40.81 28.41 -41.61
C ASP A 430 -40.59 29.15 -42.92
N ALA A 431 -41.56 29.98 -43.28
CA ALA A 431 -41.54 30.78 -44.51
C ALA A 431 -40.45 31.86 -44.53
N ARG A 432 -39.98 32.35 -43.38
CA ARG A 432 -38.92 33.38 -43.32
C ARG A 432 -37.58 32.76 -43.65
N ASN A 433 -37.30 31.60 -43.07
CA ASN A 433 -36.03 30.91 -43.25
C ASN A 433 -36.03 29.94 -44.44
N MET A 434 -37.19 29.69 -45.07
CA MET A 434 -37.39 28.70 -46.14
C MET A 434 -37.05 27.28 -45.68
N VAL A 435 -37.44 26.94 -44.44
CA VAL A 435 -37.13 25.67 -43.79
C VAL A 435 -38.38 24.84 -43.62
N LEU A 436 -38.35 23.63 -44.18
CA LEU A 436 -39.40 22.63 -44.08
C LEU A 436 -39.03 21.58 -43.03
N TRP A 437 -39.79 21.50 -41.95
CA TRP A 437 -39.63 20.43 -40.97
C TRP A 437 -40.40 19.20 -41.41
N VAL A 438 -39.73 18.06 -41.35
CA VAL A 438 -40.29 16.76 -41.71
C VAL A 438 -40.09 15.72 -40.60
N CYS A 439 -40.96 14.72 -40.59
CA CYS A 439 -40.84 13.53 -39.76
C CYS A 439 -40.82 12.30 -40.67
N VAL A 440 -39.70 11.59 -40.71
CA VAL A 440 -39.48 10.41 -41.56
C VAL A 440 -38.84 9.32 -40.72
N ASP A 441 -39.42 8.11 -40.74
CA ASP A 441 -38.94 6.95 -39.97
C ASP A 441 -38.70 7.27 -38.48
N GLY A 442 -39.56 8.12 -37.90
CA GLY A 442 -39.48 8.57 -36.50
C GLY A 442 -38.43 9.65 -36.21
N LEU A 443 -37.66 10.07 -37.22
CA LEU A 443 -36.68 11.16 -37.11
C LEU A 443 -37.31 12.49 -37.55
N ARG A 444 -37.20 13.50 -36.69
CA ARG A 444 -37.58 14.88 -37.00
C ARG A 444 -36.36 15.71 -37.36
N PHE A 445 -36.39 16.32 -38.54
CA PHE A 445 -35.30 17.14 -39.07
C PHE A 445 -35.79 18.18 -40.06
N ASP A 446 -34.94 19.16 -40.35
CA ASP A 446 -35.25 20.27 -41.22
C ASP A 446 -34.63 20.10 -42.62
N LEU A 447 -35.34 20.58 -43.63
CA LEU A 447 -34.92 20.66 -45.02
C LEU A 447 -34.91 22.13 -45.45
N ASP A 448 -33.77 22.64 -45.86
CA ASP A 448 -33.64 23.95 -46.48
C ASP A 448 -34.12 23.86 -47.94
N LEU A 449 -35.21 24.55 -48.25
CA LEU A 449 -35.81 24.58 -49.60
C LEU A 449 -34.95 25.33 -50.61
N ARG A 450 -33.91 26.06 -50.17
CA ARG A 450 -32.91 26.69 -51.05
C ARG A 450 -31.88 25.69 -51.56
N SER A 451 -31.84 24.49 -50.99
CA SER A 451 -30.97 23.39 -51.38
C SER A 451 -31.79 22.22 -51.91
N ASN A 452 -31.21 21.43 -52.82
CA ASN A 452 -31.80 20.16 -53.21
C ASN A 452 -31.69 19.12 -52.07
N VAL A 453 -32.37 17.99 -52.22
CA VAL A 453 -32.43 16.92 -51.22
C VAL A 453 -31.04 16.39 -50.84
N PHE A 454 -30.13 16.26 -51.81
CA PHE A 454 -28.77 15.78 -51.58
C PHE A 454 -27.88 16.80 -50.85
N GLY A 455 -28.06 18.10 -51.12
CA GLY A 455 -27.37 19.15 -50.38
C GLY A 455 -27.83 19.24 -48.92
N ASN A 456 -29.11 18.95 -48.66
CA ASN A 456 -29.62 18.79 -47.30
C ASN A 456 -28.99 17.58 -46.59
N ALA A 457 -28.90 16.43 -47.25
CA ALA A 457 -28.23 15.26 -46.69
C ALA A 457 -26.73 15.52 -46.42
N ALA A 458 -26.03 16.14 -47.36
CA ALA A 458 -24.63 16.52 -47.21
C ALA A 458 -24.40 17.45 -46.01
N ARG A 459 -25.32 18.40 -45.76
CA ARG A 459 -25.27 19.27 -44.57
C ARG A 459 -25.29 18.47 -43.26
N PHE A 460 -26.14 17.45 -43.16
CA PHE A 460 -26.20 16.59 -41.97
C PHE A 460 -24.98 15.68 -41.82
N TYR A 461 -24.48 15.11 -42.92
CA TYR A 461 -23.22 14.35 -42.89
C TYR A 461 -22.02 15.21 -42.48
N GLU A 462 -21.90 16.43 -43.00
CA GLU A 462 -20.83 17.35 -42.62
C GLU A 462 -20.94 17.76 -41.14
N ARG A 463 -22.15 17.98 -40.62
CA ARG A 463 -22.35 18.20 -39.18
C ARG A 463 -21.90 17.00 -38.34
N SER A 464 -22.30 15.79 -38.72
CA SER A 464 -21.89 14.55 -38.06
C SER A 464 -20.36 14.36 -38.08
N LYS A 465 -19.73 14.56 -39.25
CA LYS A 465 -18.28 14.46 -39.44
C LYS A 465 -17.52 15.46 -38.56
N ARG A 466 -17.95 16.73 -38.54
CA ARG A 466 -17.34 17.77 -37.68
C ARG A 466 -17.51 17.46 -36.20
N ALA A 467 -18.67 16.93 -35.80
CA ALA A 467 -18.90 16.50 -34.42
C ALA A 467 -17.98 15.33 -34.03
N ARG A 468 -17.83 14.32 -34.90
CA ARG A 468 -16.89 13.19 -34.70
C ARG A 468 -15.44 13.62 -34.60
N GLN A 469 -14.99 14.56 -35.43
CA GLN A 469 -13.61 15.07 -35.35
C GLN A 469 -13.34 15.79 -34.02
N LYS A 470 -14.31 16.53 -33.48
CA LYS A 470 -14.20 17.17 -32.16
C LYS A 470 -14.22 16.15 -31.01
N LEU A 471 -14.98 15.07 -31.16
CA LEU A 471 -15.04 13.96 -30.19
C LEU A 471 -13.68 13.28 -30.01
N GLU A 472 -12.90 13.07 -31.08
CA GLU A 472 -11.55 12.49 -30.99
C GLU A 472 -10.62 13.32 -30.10
N GLY A 473 -10.62 14.65 -30.26
CA GLY A 473 -9.83 15.54 -29.40
C GLY A 473 -10.28 15.54 -27.95
N ALA A 474 -11.60 15.48 -27.71
CA ALA A 474 -12.15 15.38 -26.36
C ALA A 474 -11.84 14.04 -25.68
N LYS A 475 -11.83 12.92 -26.42
CA LYS A 475 -11.40 11.61 -25.93
C LYS A 475 -9.94 11.60 -25.52
N ALA A 476 -9.05 12.21 -26.33
CA ALA A 476 -7.64 12.32 -25.98
C ALA A 476 -7.43 13.15 -24.69
N ALA A 477 -8.17 14.25 -24.52
CA ALA A 477 -8.11 15.07 -23.30
C ALA A 477 -8.65 14.32 -22.06
N LEU A 478 -9.69 13.51 -22.23
CA LEU A 478 -10.20 12.63 -21.18
C LEU A 478 -9.15 11.60 -20.76
N GLU A 479 -8.50 10.94 -21.73
CA GLU A 479 -7.43 9.98 -21.44
C GLU A 479 -6.24 10.61 -20.72
N GLU A 480 -5.84 11.84 -21.09
CA GLU A 480 -4.81 12.58 -20.34
C GLU A 480 -5.25 12.86 -18.90
N THR A 481 -6.52 13.24 -18.70
CA THR A 481 -7.07 13.54 -17.37
C THR A 481 -7.13 12.27 -16.51
N ARG A 482 -7.49 11.12 -17.11
CA ARG A 482 -7.47 9.81 -16.45
C ARG A 482 -6.06 9.40 -16.04
N ARG A 483 -5.05 9.60 -16.89
CA ARG A 483 -3.64 9.34 -16.55
C ARG A 483 -3.19 10.17 -15.35
N LYS A 484 -3.51 11.47 -15.34
CA LYS A 484 -3.20 12.35 -14.19
C LYS A 484 -3.86 11.86 -12.90
N LEU A 485 -5.11 11.38 -12.97
CA LEU A 485 -5.79 10.82 -11.80
C LEU A 485 -5.07 9.56 -11.28
N VAL A 486 -4.66 8.65 -12.17
CA VAL A 486 -3.90 7.45 -11.78
C VAL A 486 -2.59 7.81 -11.09
N ASP A 487 -1.85 8.79 -11.61
CA ASP A 487 -0.58 9.24 -11.01
C ASP A 487 -0.79 9.85 -9.61
N VAL A 488 -1.83 10.67 -9.44
CA VAL A 488 -2.16 11.27 -8.13
C VAL A 488 -2.61 10.19 -7.14
N GLU A 489 -3.45 9.25 -7.56
CA GLU A 489 -3.90 8.14 -6.71
C GLU A 489 -2.74 7.21 -6.33
N ALA A 490 -1.78 6.97 -7.23
CA ALA A 490 -0.58 6.20 -6.90
C ALA A 490 0.26 6.88 -5.81
N LYS A 491 0.42 8.21 -5.88
CA LYS A 491 1.11 9.00 -4.85
C LYS A 491 0.38 8.96 -3.50
N ILE A 492 -0.95 9.06 -3.51
CA ILE A 492 -1.77 8.92 -2.29
C ILE A 492 -1.55 7.54 -1.67
N ARG A 493 -1.62 6.47 -2.48
CA ARG A 493 -1.41 5.10 -1.99
C ARG A 493 0.00 4.89 -1.43
N GLU A 494 1.02 5.42 -2.09
CA GLU A 494 2.39 5.30 -1.61
C GLU A 494 2.57 5.99 -0.25
N ALA A 495 1.98 7.17 -0.07
CA ALA A 495 1.97 7.87 1.21
C ALA A 495 1.18 7.11 2.29
N GLU A 496 -0.04 6.67 1.97
CA GLU A 496 -0.91 5.93 2.90
C GLU A 496 -0.35 4.56 3.28
N MET A 497 0.27 3.83 2.35
CA MET A 497 0.93 2.56 2.67
C MET A 497 2.01 2.78 3.71
N LEU A 498 2.86 3.79 3.53
CA LEU A 498 3.95 4.10 4.45
C LEU A 498 3.46 4.66 5.80
N GLU A 499 2.29 5.30 5.85
CA GLU A 499 1.60 5.63 7.10
C GLU A 499 0.99 4.40 7.78
N ALA A 500 0.32 3.52 7.02
CA ALA A 500 -0.31 2.31 7.54
C ALA A 500 0.69 1.24 8.01
N VAL A 501 1.96 1.34 7.59
CA VAL A 501 3.01 0.52 8.20
C VAL A 501 3.49 1.07 9.56
N LYS A 502 3.10 2.30 9.95
CA LYS A 502 3.15 2.69 11.37
C LYS A 502 2.05 1.90 12.09
N PRO A 503 2.32 1.24 13.24
CA PRO A 503 1.28 0.51 13.95
C PRO A 503 0.13 1.47 14.28
N ALA A 504 -1.11 1.02 14.02
CA ALA A 504 -2.31 1.75 14.42
C ALA A 504 -2.21 2.08 15.92
N GLU A 505 -2.42 3.34 16.27
CA GLU A 505 -2.64 3.73 17.66
C GLU A 505 -3.85 2.93 18.18
N ALA A 506 -3.62 2.07 19.16
CA ALA A 506 -4.63 1.22 19.78
C ALA A 506 -5.26 1.91 20.99
#